data_AF-A0A1U8HJ15-F1
#
_entry.id   AF-A0A1U8HJ15-F1
#
_cell.length_a   1.000
_cell.length_b   1.000
_cell.length_c   1.000
_cell.angle_alpha   90.00
_cell.angle_beta   90.00
_cell.angle_gamma   90.00
#
_symmetry.space_group_name_H-M   'P 1'
#
loop_
_entity.id
_entity.type
_entity.pdbx_description
1 polymer ?
#
loop_
_entity_poly.entity_id
_entity_poly.type
_entity_poly.pdbx_seq_one_letter_code
_entity_poly.pdbx_strand_id
1 'polypeptide(L)'
;MKATLPTPHLRSFPSPTPLSFKLSFAFPETRRKSLSISSTPKGTPSPSLAYVPLRVSASSQAAAAPTVNLTAIPTEMKAWVYGEYGGVDVLKLDDKVSVPEVKEDEVLIKVAAAALNPVDAKRRQGKFKATDSPLPTVPGYDVAGVVVKVGSQVKELKEGDEVYGNINEKALEGPRQFGSLAQYTAVEEKLLALKPKNLDFSQAAGLPLAIETAYEGLERTGFSSGKSILVLNGSGGVGSLVIQLAKQVFGASKVAATSSTGKLELLKSLGADLAIDYTKENFEDLPEKFDVVFDAIGQCDRAVKAVKEGGSVVALTGAVTPPGFRFVVTSKGEVLKKLNSYLESGKVKPVVDPRGPFPFTQVDEAFSYIETNRATGKVVIHPIP
;
A
#
# COMPACT_ATOMS: atom_id res chain seq x y z
N MET A 1 -30.83 46.19 -26.16
CA MET A 1 -29.87 45.64 -27.14
C MET A 1 -29.33 44.33 -26.56
N LYS A 2 -29.74 43.19 -27.12
CA LYS A 2 -29.26 41.84 -26.76
C LYS A 2 -28.01 41.55 -27.59
N ALA A 3 -26.92 41.14 -26.96
CA ALA A 3 -25.74 40.62 -27.63
C ALA A 3 -25.58 39.13 -27.28
N THR A 4 -25.72 38.30 -28.31
CA THR A 4 -25.62 36.84 -28.28
C THR A 4 -24.20 36.46 -28.68
N LEU A 5 -23.51 35.64 -27.88
CA LEU A 5 -22.21 35.04 -28.24
C LEU A 5 -22.41 33.60 -28.75
N PRO A 6 -21.68 33.15 -29.79
CA PRO A 6 -21.90 31.85 -30.41
C PRO A 6 -21.13 30.72 -29.71
N THR A 7 -21.75 29.53 -29.68
CA THR A 7 -21.19 28.25 -29.24
C THR A 7 -20.27 27.63 -30.30
N PRO A 8 -19.15 26.99 -29.93
CA PRO A 8 -18.32 26.25 -30.88
C PRO A 8 -18.78 24.79 -31.05
N HIS A 9 -18.85 24.34 -32.30
CA HIS A 9 -19.10 22.96 -32.70
C HIS A 9 -17.84 22.09 -32.52
N LEU A 10 -17.97 20.99 -31.78
CA LEU A 10 -16.97 19.92 -31.69
C LEU A 10 -17.08 18.99 -32.91
N ARG A 11 -15.99 18.84 -33.66
CA ARG A 11 -15.82 17.83 -34.72
C ARG A 11 -15.50 16.47 -34.08
N SER A 12 -16.23 15.44 -34.48
CA SER A 12 -16.01 14.04 -34.11
C SER A 12 -14.88 13.43 -34.94
N PHE A 13 -13.97 12.71 -34.29
CA PHE A 13 -12.99 11.83 -34.94
C PHE A 13 -13.44 10.36 -34.78
N PRO A 14 -13.26 9.50 -35.80
CA PRO A 14 -13.67 8.11 -35.74
C PRO A 14 -12.70 7.26 -34.90
N SER A 15 -13.25 6.28 -34.19
CA SER A 15 -12.54 5.30 -33.37
C SER A 15 -11.82 4.23 -34.21
N PRO A 16 -10.63 3.75 -33.80
CA PRO A 16 -10.00 2.61 -34.45
C PRO A 16 -10.54 1.28 -33.89
N THR A 17 -10.83 0.35 -34.79
CA THR A 17 -11.22 -1.04 -34.54
C THR A 17 -10.05 -1.86 -33.97
N PRO A 18 -10.28 -2.83 -33.05
CA PRO A 18 -9.22 -3.67 -32.54
C PRO A 18 -8.97 -4.90 -33.43
N LEU A 19 -7.72 -5.07 -33.87
CA LEU A 19 -7.21 -6.32 -34.47
C LEU A 19 -7.05 -7.39 -33.38
N SER A 20 -7.70 -8.55 -33.56
CA SER A 20 -7.53 -9.71 -32.69
C SER A 20 -6.31 -10.54 -33.11
N PHE A 21 -5.29 -10.63 -32.26
CA PHE A 21 -4.24 -11.65 -32.37
C PHE A 21 -4.58 -12.83 -31.44
N LYS A 22 -4.78 -14.02 -32.02
CA LYS A 22 -4.85 -15.29 -31.29
C LYS A 22 -3.43 -15.85 -31.14
N LEU A 23 -2.93 -16.00 -29.91
CA LEU A 23 -1.79 -16.85 -29.60
C LEU A 23 -2.30 -18.15 -28.98
N SER A 24 -1.97 -19.27 -29.63
CA SER A 24 -2.15 -20.63 -29.09
C SER A 24 -0.84 -21.07 -28.44
N PHE A 25 -0.90 -21.49 -27.17
CA PHE A 25 0.21 -22.15 -26.49
C PHE A 25 -0.12 -23.63 -26.28
N ALA A 26 0.78 -24.51 -26.71
CA ALA A 26 0.77 -25.94 -26.42
C ALA A 26 1.74 -26.24 -25.27
N PHE A 27 1.30 -26.99 -24.26
CA PHE A 27 2.12 -27.48 -23.16
C PHE A 27 2.48 -28.96 -23.39
N PRO A 28 3.73 -29.39 -23.11
CA PRO A 28 4.07 -30.80 -23.08
C PRO A 28 3.85 -31.45 -21.71
N GLU A 29 3.26 -32.64 -21.72
CA GLU A 29 3.04 -33.52 -20.56
C GLU A 29 4.35 -34.10 -20.00
N THR A 30 4.47 -34.14 -18.66
CA THR A 30 5.50 -34.93 -17.96
C THR A 30 4.89 -36.14 -17.25
N ARG A 31 5.40 -37.33 -17.60
CA ARG A 31 5.06 -38.65 -17.05
C ARG A 31 5.40 -38.78 -15.54
N ARG A 32 4.45 -39.36 -14.79
CA ARG A 32 4.66 -39.91 -13.44
C ARG A 32 5.48 -41.20 -13.49
N LYS A 33 6.41 -41.39 -12.53
CA LYS A 33 6.94 -42.70 -12.14
C LYS A 33 6.52 -43.01 -10.70
N SER A 34 5.93 -44.18 -10.52
CA SER A 34 5.54 -44.78 -9.24
C SER A 34 6.73 -45.45 -8.55
N LEU A 35 6.82 -45.33 -7.23
CA LEU A 35 7.72 -46.12 -6.37
C LEU A 35 6.88 -47.03 -5.47
N SER A 36 7.17 -48.32 -5.52
CA SER A 36 6.60 -49.38 -4.69
C SER A 36 7.46 -49.64 -3.45
N ILE A 37 6.79 -49.83 -2.31
CA ILE A 37 7.36 -50.18 -1.00
C ILE A 37 7.46 -51.70 -0.88
N SER A 38 8.55 -52.23 -0.33
CA SER A 38 8.57 -53.60 0.24
C SER A 38 9.39 -53.69 1.52
N SER A 39 8.89 -54.55 2.41
CA SER A 39 9.14 -54.75 3.83
C SER A 39 10.37 -55.60 4.20
N THR A 40 10.75 -55.50 5.48
CA THR A 40 11.80 -56.22 6.23
C THR A 40 11.55 -57.73 6.44
N PRO A 41 12.57 -58.49 6.87
CA PRO A 41 12.48 -59.15 8.20
C PRO A 41 13.81 -59.24 9.02
N LYS A 42 13.66 -59.69 10.28
CA LYS A 42 14.60 -59.71 11.44
C LYS A 42 15.58 -60.91 11.51
N GLY A 43 16.74 -60.73 12.19
CA GLY A 43 17.24 -61.66 13.25
C GLY A 43 18.71 -62.19 13.24
N THR A 44 19.64 -61.53 13.98
CA THR A 44 20.75 -61.98 14.91
C THR A 44 21.73 -63.16 14.62
N PRO A 45 22.92 -63.32 15.30
CA PRO A 45 23.70 -62.44 16.21
C PRO A 45 25.26 -62.33 15.92
N SER A 46 25.95 -61.50 16.73
CA SER A 46 27.36 -61.00 16.68
C SER A 46 28.53 -62.03 16.77
N PRO A 47 29.80 -61.53 16.63
CA PRO A 47 30.64 -61.39 17.83
C PRO A 47 31.44 -60.07 17.95
N SER A 48 31.99 -59.92 19.15
CA SER A 48 32.63 -58.79 19.83
C SER A 48 33.86 -58.13 19.18
N LEU A 49 33.99 -56.80 19.36
CA LEU A 49 35.27 -56.08 19.29
C LEU A 49 35.41 -55.07 20.44
N ALA A 50 36.65 -54.98 20.92
CA ALA A 50 37.09 -54.33 22.15
C ALA A 50 36.90 -52.80 22.17
N TYR A 51 36.61 -52.26 23.35
CA TYR A 51 36.48 -50.83 23.62
C TYR A 51 37.86 -50.23 23.93
N VAL A 52 38.29 -49.26 23.12
CA VAL A 52 39.42 -48.36 23.42
C VAL A 52 38.82 -46.96 23.64
N PRO A 53 39.03 -46.30 24.79
CA PRO A 53 38.48 -44.97 24.98
C PRO A 53 39.39 -43.94 24.27
N LEU A 54 38.90 -43.37 23.17
CA LEU A 54 39.50 -42.17 22.58
C LEU A 54 39.10 -40.95 23.43
N ARG A 55 40.08 -40.32 24.09
CA ARG A 55 39.91 -38.97 24.66
C ARG A 55 39.90 -37.96 23.50
N VAL A 56 38.75 -37.37 23.23
CA VAL A 56 38.64 -36.20 22.34
C VAL A 56 38.68 -34.95 23.19
N SER A 57 39.80 -34.21 23.11
CA SER A 57 39.89 -32.85 23.62
C SER A 57 39.23 -31.90 22.62
N ALA A 58 38.06 -31.35 22.95
CA ALA A 58 37.41 -30.34 22.13
C ALA A 58 38.00 -28.96 22.42
N SER A 59 38.74 -28.40 21.46
CA SER A 59 39.15 -27.00 21.45
C SER A 59 37.95 -26.15 21.03
N SER A 60 37.37 -25.37 21.95
CA SER A 60 36.31 -24.42 21.60
C SER A 60 36.91 -23.18 20.93
N GLN A 61 37.09 -23.22 19.61
CA GLN A 61 37.11 -21.98 18.84
C GLN A 61 35.66 -21.60 18.56
N ALA A 62 35.19 -20.57 19.27
CA ALA A 62 33.95 -19.90 18.92
C ALA A 62 34.09 -19.35 17.51
N ALA A 63 33.27 -19.84 16.58
CA ALA A 63 33.13 -19.24 15.27
C ALA A 63 32.63 -17.80 15.48
N ALA A 64 33.41 -16.82 15.03
CA ALA A 64 33.00 -15.43 15.03
C ALA A 64 31.69 -15.30 14.24
N ALA A 65 30.68 -14.71 14.86
CA ALA A 65 29.46 -14.30 14.16
C ALA A 65 29.85 -13.41 12.97
N PRO A 66 29.15 -13.50 11.83
CA PRO A 66 29.45 -12.65 10.69
C PRO A 66 29.29 -11.20 11.13
N THR A 67 30.39 -10.45 11.14
CA THR A 67 30.37 -9.00 11.28
C THR A 67 29.61 -8.46 10.08
N VAL A 68 28.39 -7.98 10.32
CA VAL A 68 27.68 -7.17 9.35
C VAL A 68 28.58 -5.96 9.10
N ASN A 69 29.12 -5.85 7.89
CA ASN A 69 29.78 -4.62 7.45
C ASN A 69 28.70 -3.54 7.49
N LEU A 70 28.68 -2.75 8.57
CA LEU A 70 27.97 -1.48 8.62
C LEU A 70 28.64 -0.59 7.58
N THR A 71 28.14 -0.64 6.34
CA THR A 71 28.45 0.38 5.34
C THR A 71 28.13 1.72 5.97
N ALA A 72 29.14 2.59 6.10
CA ALA A 72 28.95 3.93 6.63
C ALA A 72 27.78 4.61 5.89
N ILE A 73 26.90 5.26 6.65
CA ILE A 73 25.78 6.03 6.09
C ILE A 73 26.37 7.13 5.20
N PRO A 74 26.00 7.21 3.91
CA PRO A 74 26.57 8.21 3.02
C PRO A 74 26.03 9.61 3.36
N THR A 75 26.76 10.65 2.97
CA THR A 75 26.31 12.04 3.13
C THR A 75 25.36 12.48 2.02
N GLU A 76 25.45 11.85 0.84
CA GLU A 76 24.62 12.09 -0.34
C GLU A 76 23.94 10.78 -0.78
N MET A 77 22.80 10.89 -1.44
CA MET A 77 21.99 9.78 -1.93
C MET A 77 21.26 10.13 -3.22
N LYS A 78 20.79 9.08 -3.91
CA LYS A 78 19.84 9.20 -5.02
C LYS A 78 18.43 9.44 -4.51
N ALA A 79 17.73 10.40 -5.11
CA ALA A 79 16.33 10.67 -4.83
C ALA A 79 15.62 11.25 -6.05
N TRP A 80 14.31 11.03 -6.15
CA TRP A 80 13.49 11.84 -7.03
C TRP A 80 13.14 13.15 -6.36
N VAL A 81 13.23 14.25 -7.08
CA VAL A 81 13.07 15.61 -6.55
C VAL A 81 12.23 16.45 -7.51
N TYR A 82 11.45 17.39 -6.99
CA TYR A 82 10.94 18.53 -7.75
C TYR A 82 11.27 19.84 -7.06
N GLY A 83 11.79 20.80 -7.83
CA GLY A 83 12.15 22.14 -7.36
C GLY A 83 11.04 23.18 -7.52
N GLU A 84 9.99 22.85 -8.26
CA GLU A 84 8.81 23.67 -8.49
C GLU A 84 7.57 22.79 -8.60
N TYR A 85 6.39 23.38 -8.41
CA TYR A 85 5.11 22.67 -8.60
C TYR A 85 4.78 22.56 -10.09
N GLY A 86 4.21 21.43 -10.54
CA GLY A 86 3.87 21.28 -11.96
C GLY A 86 3.26 19.94 -12.35
N GLY A 87 3.46 19.54 -13.61
CA GLY A 87 3.15 18.21 -14.16
C GLY A 87 4.29 17.23 -13.90
N VAL A 88 4.16 15.97 -14.33
CA VAL A 88 5.17 14.92 -14.03
C VAL A 88 6.57 15.33 -14.51
N ASP A 89 6.65 16.21 -15.51
CA ASP A 89 7.86 16.78 -16.08
C ASP A 89 8.77 17.53 -15.07
N VAL A 90 8.24 18.00 -13.94
CA VAL A 90 9.05 18.64 -12.89
C VAL A 90 9.83 17.65 -12.03
N LEU A 91 9.49 16.35 -12.07
CA LEU A 91 10.22 15.31 -11.36
C LEU A 91 11.55 15.01 -12.06
N LYS A 92 12.63 15.04 -11.30
CA LYS A 92 13.99 14.70 -11.75
C LYS A 92 14.63 13.74 -10.77
N LEU A 93 15.31 12.73 -11.30
CA LEU A 93 16.22 11.91 -10.51
C LEU A 93 17.50 12.72 -10.27
N ASP A 94 17.85 12.93 -9.01
CA ASP A 94 19.09 13.57 -8.57
C ASP A 94 19.93 12.55 -7.81
N ASP A 95 21.21 12.45 -8.16
CA ASP A 95 22.16 11.51 -7.56
C ASP A 95 22.90 12.08 -6.33
N LYS A 96 22.68 13.37 -5.99
CA LYS A 96 23.46 14.10 -4.97
C LYS A 96 22.59 14.83 -3.94
N VAL A 97 21.48 14.22 -3.54
CA VAL A 97 20.63 14.77 -2.47
C VAL A 97 21.23 14.44 -1.11
N SER A 98 21.32 15.41 -0.21
CA SER A 98 21.80 15.16 1.15
C SER A 98 20.94 14.12 1.88
N VAL A 99 21.57 13.16 2.54
CA VAL A 99 20.88 12.24 3.46
C VAL A 99 20.36 13.06 4.66
N PRO A 100 19.08 12.91 5.06
CA PRO A 100 18.54 13.70 6.15
C PRO A 100 19.20 13.34 7.49
N GLU A 101 19.46 14.36 8.30
CA GLU A 101 19.87 14.19 9.69
C GLU A 101 18.74 13.58 10.52
N VAL A 102 19.11 12.76 11.51
CA VAL A 102 18.18 12.05 12.38
C VAL A 102 17.97 12.85 13.66
N LYS A 103 16.72 13.26 13.94
CA LYS A 103 16.36 13.87 15.22
C LYS A 103 16.27 12.84 16.35
N GLU A 104 16.14 13.33 17.57
CA GLU A 104 16.14 12.50 18.77
C GLU A 104 15.03 11.43 18.78
N ASP A 105 13.85 11.73 18.24
CA ASP A 105 12.69 10.84 18.17
C ASP A 105 12.52 10.13 16.80
N GLU A 106 13.51 10.25 15.92
CA GLU A 106 13.47 9.71 14.57
C GLU A 106 14.42 8.52 14.38
N VAL A 107 14.15 7.72 13.36
CA VAL A 107 15.06 6.71 12.82
C VAL A 107 15.40 7.04 11.38
N LEU A 108 16.62 6.69 10.94
CA LEU A 108 16.98 6.66 9.52
C LEU A 108 16.66 5.29 8.95
N ILE A 109 15.88 5.26 7.88
CA ILE A 109 15.50 4.04 7.17
C ILE A 109 16.30 3.99 5.87
N LYS A 110 17.02 2.89 5.62
CA LYS A 110 17.43 2.51 4.27
C LYS A 110 16.22 1.95 3.55
N VAL A 111 15.71 2.70 2.58
CA VAL A 111 14.44 2.40 1.92
C VAL A 111 14.62 1.21 0.99
N ALA A 112 13.76 0.21 1.12
CA ALA A 112 13.71 -0.94 0.23
C ALA A 112 12.61 -0.78 -0.83
N ALA A 113 11.45 -0.25 -0.42
CA ALA A 113 10.32 0.04 -1.29
C ALA A 113 9.53 1.26 -0.78
N ALA A 114 8.84 1.91 -1.70
CA ALA A 114 7.91 3.00 -1.43
C ALA A 114 6.61 2.77 -2.22
N ALA A 115 5.51 3.42 -1.84
CA ALA A 115 4.28 3.39 -2.63
C ALA A 115 3.74 4.79 -2.91
N LEU A 116 3.19 4.95 -4.10
CA LEU A 116 2.54 6.18 -4.52
C LEU A 116 1.09 6.23 -4.01
N ASN A 117 0.67 7.44 -3.68
CA ASN A 117 -0.69 7.80 -3.35
C ASN A 117 -1.15 8.98 -4.20
N PRO A 118 -2.46 9.17 -4.42
CA PRO A 118 -2.96 10.35 -5.11
C PRO A 118 -2.54 11.68 -4.43
N VAL A 119 -2.22 11.66 -3.13
CA VAL A 119 -1.71 12.84 -2.41
C VAL A 119 -0.34 13.28 -2.92
N ASP A 120 0.54 12.35 -3.32
CA ASP A 120 1.86 12.69 -3.88
C ASP A 120 1.72 13.53 -5.16
N ALA A 121 0.85 13.09 -6.07
CA ALA A 121 0.57 13.81 -7.31
C ALA A 121 -0.07 15.19 -7.03
N LYS A 122 -1.05 15.24 -6.12
CA LYS A 122 -1.71 16.50 -5.73
C LYS A 122 -0.75 17.47 -5.05
N ARG A 123 0.20 16.98 -4.24
CA ARG A 123 1.27 17.78 -3.62
C ARG A 123 2.16 18.40 -4.67
N ARG A 124 2.70 17.56 -5.57
CA ARG A 124 3.56 17.98 -6.69
C ARG A 124 2.87 18.99 -7.61
N GLN A 125 1.55 18.88 -7.81
CA GLN A 125 0.73 19.84 -8.55
C GLN A 125 0.42 21.14 -7.78
N GLY A 126 0.88 21.28 -6.53
CA GLY A 126 0.69 22.48 -5.71
C GLY A 126 -0.72 22.66 -5.16
N LYS A 127 -1.54 21.61 -5.07
CA LYS A 127 -2.95 21.70 -4.65
C LYS A 127 -3.14 22.16 -3.20
N PHE A 128 -2.10 22.05 -2.37
CA PHE A 128 -2.10 22.50 -0.98
C PHE A 128 -0.80 23.24 -0.61
N LYS A 129 -0.23 23.99 -1.56
CA LYS A 129 1.03 24.75 -1.38
C LYS A 129 1.03 25.76 -0.23
N ALA A 130 -0.14 26.19 0.24
CA ALA A 130 -0.27 27.14 1.35
C ALA A 130 0.10 26.54 2.71
N THR A 131 0.05 25.22 2.82
CA THR A 131 0.34 24.47 4.05
C THR A 131 1.43 23.42 3.82
N ASP A 132 2.15 23.49 2.69
CA ASP A 132 3.23 22.56 2.35
C ASP A 132 4.55 22.97 3.01
N SER A 133 5.51 22.05 3.10
CA SER A 133 6.90 22.36 3.44
C SER A 133 7.58 23.12 2.29
N PRO A 134 8.72 23.78 2.54
CA PRO A 134 9.51 24.41 1.49
C PRO A 134 9.95 23.45 0.38
N LEU A 135 10.06 23.97 -0.85
CA LEU A 135 10.75 23.33 -1.96
C LEU A 135 12.29 23.47 -1.79
N PRO A 136 13.11 22.60 -2.42
CA PRO A 136 12.74 21.43 -3.23
C PRO A 136 12.15 20.31 -2.38
N THR A 137 11.44 19.36 -3.00
CA THR A 137 10.80 18.25 -2.28
C THR A 137 11.18 16.91 -2.90
N VAL A 138 11.54 15.95 -2.05
CA VAL A 138 11.55 14.52 -2.36
C VAL A 138 10.15 13.97 -2.04
N PRO A 139 9.39 13.44 -3.01
CA PRO A 139 8.06 12.89 -2.77
C PRO A 139 8.07 11.50 -2.12
N GLY A 140 6.88 10.96 -1.84
CA GLY A 140 6.67 9.63 -1.26
C GLY A 140 6.25 9.71 0.20
N TYR A 141 5.07 9.17 0.49
CA TYR A 141 4.50 9.10 1.84
C TYR A 141 4.70 7.73 2.47
N ASP A 142 4.45 6.66 1.72
CA ASP A 142 4.56 5.30 2.23
C ASP A 142 6.00 4.79 2.07
N VAL A 143 6.53 4.15 3.12
CA VAL A 143 7.88 3.55 3.14
C VAL A 143 7.84 2.14 3.72
N ALA A 144 8.69 1.26 3.20
CA ALA A 144 9.16 0.07 3.90
C ALA A 144 10.67 -0.12 3.69
N GLY A 145 11.39 -0.45 4.74
CA GLY A 145 12.85 -0.55 4.70
C GLY A 145 13.46 -1.03 6.01
N VAL A 146 14.76 -0.82 6.15
CA VAL A 146 15.53 -1.27 7.31
C VAL A 146 16.07 -0.07 8.08
N VAL A 147 15.92 -0.07 9.39
CA VAL A 147 16.49 0.97 10.27
C VAL A 147 18.02 0.86 10.24
N VAL A 148 18.71 1.97 9.98
CA VAL A 148 20.19 2.04 9.93
C VAL A 148 20.80 3.02 10.92
N LYS A 149 19.98 3.86 11.56
CA LYS A 149 20.39 4.77 12.64
C LYS A 149 19.17 5.10 13.48
N VAL A 150 19.34 5.24 14.80
CA VAL A 150 18.28 5.64 15.73
C VAL A 150 18.65 6.92 16.47
N GLY A 151 17.65 7.78 16.68
CA GLY A 151 17.75 8.93 17.58
C GLY A 151 17.84 8.51 19.04
N SER A 152 18.29 9.42 19.90
CA SER A 152 18.53 9.17 21.33
C SER A 152 17.28 8.93 22.18
N GLN A 153 16.10 9.34 21.69
CA GLN A 153 14.80 9.16 22.36
C GLN A 153 13.94 8.03 21.77
N VAL A 154 14.41 7.35 20.72
CA VAL A 154 13.77 6.15 20.15
C VAL A 154 13.86 5.00 21.16
N LYS A 155 12.76 4.26 21.37
CA LYS A 155 12.67 3.25 22.45
C LYS A 155 12.29 1.85 21.99
N GLU A 156 11.47 1.75 20.97
CA GLU A 156 10.87 0.51 20.47
C GLU A 156 11.57 -0.03 19.22
N LEU A 157 12.25 0.83 18.46
CA LEU A 157 12.99 0.47 17.26
C LEU A 157 14.50 0.46 17.48
N LYS A 158 15.21 -0.41 16.75
CA LYS A 158 16.68 -0.47 16.73
C LYS A 158 17.20 -0.67 15.31
N GLU A 159 18.50 -0.40 15.12
CA GLU A 159 19.19 -0.72 13.87
C GLU A 159 19.02 -2.20 13.49
N GLY A 160 18.77 -2.43 12.21
CA GLY A 160 18.47 -3.75 11.65
C GLY A 160 16.98 -4.13 11.65
N ASP A 161 16.10 -3.37 12.31
CA ASP A 161 14.67 -3.65 12.27
C ASP A 161 14.08 -3.36 10.87
N GLU A 162 13.27 -4.29 10.36
CA GLU A 162 12.44 -4.08 9.18
C GLU A 162 11.16 -3.34 9.58
N VAL A 163 10.95 -2.15 9.02
CA VAL A 163 9.85 -1.26 9.39
C VAL A 163 9.05 -0.81 8.17
N TYR A 164 7.82 -0.37 8.40
CA TYR A 164 6.97 0.27 7.41
C TYR A 164 6.06 1.32 8.05
N GLY A 165 5.64 2.32 7.27
CA GLY A 165 4.77 3.40 7.76
C GLY A 165 4.48 4.49 6.72
N ASN A 166 3.53 5.37 7.05
CA ASN A 166 3.33 6.63 6.34
C ASN A 166 4.10 7.70 7.11
N ILE A 167 5.08 8.32 6.45
CA ILE A 167 6.05 9.21 7.11
C ILE A 167 5.46 10.59 7.48
N ASN A 168 4.19 10.85 7.14
CA ASN A 168 3.54 12.14 7.37
C ASN A 168 2.35 11.98 8.33
N GLU A 169 2.51 12.41 9.59
CA GLU A 169 1.44 12.41 10.60
C GLU A 169 0.19 13.15 10.08
N LYS A 170 0.40 14.35 9.54
CA LYS A 170 -0.65 15.16 8.92
C LYS A 170 -0.37 15.33 7.44
N ALA A 171 -1.16 14.66 6.60
CA ALA A 171 -0.84 14.52 5.19
C ALA A 171 -0.78 15.85 4.40
N LEU A 172 -1.46 16.90 4.86
CA LEU A 172 -1.60 18.18 4.15
C LEU A 172 -1.05 19.39 4.93
N GLU A 173 -0.52 19.18 6.13
CA GLU A 173 -0.03 20.24 7.02
C GLU A 173 1.44 20.01 7.33
N GLY A 174 2.33 20.71 6.62
CA GLY A 174 3.78 20.57 6.74
C GLY A 174 4.31 19.15 6.49
N PRO A 175 3.89 18.42 5.43
CA PRO A 175 4.44 17.12 5.12
C PRO A 175 5.96 17.19 4.90
N ARG A 176 6.68 16.11 5.18
CA ARG A 176 8.15 16.05 5.14
C ARG A 176 8.71 16.48 3.79
N GLN A 177 9.81 17.22 3.83
CA GLN A 177 10.55 17.65 2.63
C GLN A 177 11.31 16.48 1.99
N PHE A 178 11.82 15.55 2.81
CA PHE A 178 12.60 14.38 2.38
C PHE A 178 11.76 13.09 2.47
N GLY A 179 10.97 12.84 1.42
CA GLY A 179 10.06 11.70 1.32
C GLY A 179 10.72 10.34 1.09
N SER A 180 9.90 9.33 0.82
CA SER A 180 10.32 7.93 0.67
C SER A 180 10.84 7.53 -0.71
N LEU A 181 10.75 8.39 -1.73
CA LEU A 181 11.32 8.16 -3.07
C LEU A 181 12.81 8.55 -3.12
N ALA A 182 13.56 8.03 -2.15
CA ALA A 182 14.99 8.22 -1.95
C ALA A 182 15.62 6.97 -1.33
N GLN A 183 16.94 6.83 -1.38
CA GLN A 183 17.63 5.68 -0.77
C GLN A 183 17.51 5.67 0.77
N TYR A 184 17.39 6.84 1.39
CA TYR A 184 17.23 7.00 2.83
C TYR A 184 16.15 8.03 3.16
N THR A 185 15.42 7.82 4.25
CA THR A 185 14.48 8.80 4.81
C THR A 185 14.48 8.74 6.33
N ALA A 186 14.35 9.89 7.00
CA ALA A 186 14.23 9.98 8.45
C ALA A 186 12.74 10.05 8.82
N VAL A 187 12.32 9.31 9.85
CA VAL A 187 10.90 9.18 10.24
C VAL A 187 10.76 9.08 11.76
N GLU A 188 9.78 9.78 12.34
CA GLU A 188 9.49 9.67 13.77
C GLU A 188 9.05 8.23 14.11
N GLU A 189 9.55 7.70 15.23
CA GLU A 189 9.24 6.34 15.69
C GLU A 189 7.73 6.07 15.76
N LYS A 190 6.94 7.08 16.18
CA LYS A 190 5.49 6.98 16.34
C LYS A 190 4.70 6.69 15.05
N LEU A 191 5.31 6.91 13.88
CA LEU A 191 4.70 6.70 12.57
C LEU A 191 5.00 5.32 11.98
N LEU A 192 5.82 4.52 12.67
CA LEU A 192 6.31 3.25 12.17
C LEU A 192 5.75 2.06 12.96
N ALA A 193 5.70 0.93 12.27
CA ALA A 193 5.54 -0.38 12.87
C ALA A 193 6.58 -1.33 12.30
N LEU A 194 6.87 -2.41 13.05
CA LEU A 194 7.63 -3.53 12.51
C LEU A 194 6.87 -4.16 11.34
N LYS A 195 7.59 -4.43 10.25
CA LYS A 195 7.02 -5.09 9.07
C LYS A 195 6.58 -6.51 9.44
N PRO A 196 5.34 -6.93 9.10
CA PRO A 196 4.96 -8.34 9.17
C PRO A 196 5.97 -9.24 8.45
N LYS A 197 6.43 -10.30 9.11
CA LYS A 197 7.51 -11.17 8.58
C LYS A 197 7.12 -11.90 7.30
N ASN A 198 5.83 -12.14 7.10
CA ASN A 198 5.28 -12.82 5.93
C ASN A 198 5.10 -11.91 4.70
N LEU A 199 5.28 -10.58 4.85
CA LEU A 199 5.17 -9.63 3.75
C LEU A 199 6.56 -9.26 3.23
N ASP A 200 6.69 -9.17 1.91
CA ASP A 200 7.85 -8.54 1.31
C ASP A 200 7.79 -6.99 1.48
N PHE A 201 8.89 -6.30 1.17
CA PHE A 201 8.96 -4.84 1.31
C PHE A 201 7.99 -4.10 0.38
N SER A 202 7.73 -4.61 -0.83
CA SER A 202 6.82 -3.99 -1.79
C SER A 202 5.37 -4.03 -1.28
N GLN A 203 4.98 -5.20 -0.78
CA GLN A 203 3.71 -5.44 -0.13
C GLN A 203 3.52 -4.57 1.11
N ALA A 204 4.53 -4.49 1.97
CA ALA A 204 4.49 -3.65 3.16
C ALA A 204 4.39 -2.17 2.82
N ALA A 205 5.21 -1.66 1.90
CA ALA A 205 5.15 -0.26 1.45
C ALA A 205 3.79 0.09 0.83
N GLY A 206 3.06 -0.86 0.26
CA GLY A 206 1.72 -0.64 -0.28
C GLY A 206 0.64 -0.36 0.77
N LEU A 207 0.89 -0.54 2.07
CA LEU A 207 -0.17 -0.52 3.09
C LEU A 207 -0.42 0.84 3.76
N PRO A 208 0.58 1.58 4.30
CA PRO A 208 0.38 2.47 5.44
C PRO A 208 -0.71 3.52 5.28
N LEU A 209 -0.57 4.47 4.34
CA LEU A 209 -1.54 5.54 4.16
C LEU A 209 -2.93 4.97 3.84
N ALA A 210 -2.99 3.95 2.98
CA ALA A 210 -4.25 3.40 2.51
C ALA A 210 -5.00 2.61 3.59
N ILE A 211 -4.29 1.80 4.39
CA ILE A 211 -4.88 0.97 5.44
C ILE A 211 -5.29 1.83 6.64
N GLU A 212 -4.48 2.83 7.00
CA GLU A 212 -4.81 3.80 8.05
C GLU A 212 -6.04 4.64 7.66
N THR A 213 -6.12 5.08 6.39
CA THR A 213 -7.30 5.80 5.89
C THR A 213 -8.55 4.92 5.93
N ALA A 214 -8.45 3.65 5.53
CA ALA A 214 -9.56 2.72 5.58
C ALA A 214 -10.03 2.50 7.04
N TYR A 215 -9.09 2.26 7.95
CA TYR A 215 -9.35 2.00 9.35
C TYR A 215 -9.99 3.22 10.06
N GLU A 216 -9.38 4.39 9.94
CA GLU A 216 -9.88 5.62 10.58
C GLU A 216 -11.25 6.03 10.01
N GLY A 217 -11.48 5.85 8.71
CA GLY A 217 -12.79 6.12 8.10
C GLY A 217 -13.89 5.23 8.66
N LEU A 218 -13.61 3.92 8.85
CA LEU A 218 -14.55 3.00 9.49
C LEU A 218 -14.84 3.42 10.94
N GLU A 219 -13.81 3.77 11.72
CA GLU A 219 -13.99 4.25 13.10
C GLU A 219 -14.84 5.52 13.18
N ARG A 220 -14.55 6.52 12.34
CA ARG A 220 -15.28 7.80 12.34
C ARG A 220 -16.75 7.67 11.97
N THR A 221 -17.12 6.66 11.18
CA THR A 221 -18.52 6.36 10.88
C THR A 221 -19.25 5.62 12.01
N GLY A 222 -18.52 5.23 13.07
CA GLY A 222 -19.05 4.35 14.12
C GLY A 222 -19.40 2.96 13.59
N PHE A 223 -18.67 2.47 12.57
CA PHE A 223 -18.90 1.15 12.00
C PHE A 223 -18.59 0.05 13.03
N SER A 224 -19.46 -0.95 13.10
CA SER A 224 -19.43 -1.98 14.14
C SER A 224 -19.97 -3.29 13.59
N SER A 225 -19.73 -4.37 14.33
CA SER A 225 -20.21 -5.71 13.98
C SER A 225 -21.70 -5.73 13.68
N GLY A 226 -22.09 -6.48 12.66
CA GLY A 226 -23.48 -6.61 12.20
C GLY A 226 -23.96 -5.50 11.26
N LYS A 227 -23.23 -4.39 11.11
CA LYS A 227 -23.59 -3.34 10.14
C LYS A 227 -23.24 -3.72 8.70
N SER A 228 -23.97 -3.13 7.77
CA SER A 228 -23.78 -3.23 6.31
C SER A 228 -23.05 -2.01 5.76
N ILE A 229 -22.19 -2.20 4.76
CA ILE A 229 -21.41 -1.12 4.13
C ILE A 229 -21.42 -1.23 2.61
N LEU A 230 -21.49 -0.07 1.93
CA LEU A 230 -21.21 0.08 0.50
C LEU A 230 -19.89 0.84 0.30
N VAL A 231 -18.95 0.25 -0.42
CA VAL A 231 -17.64 0.84 -0.74
C VAL A 231 -17.63 1.30 -2.20
N LEU A 232 -17.56 2.61 -2.43
CA LEU A 232 -17.40 3.15 -3.79
C LEU A 232 -15.91 3.14 -4.17
N ASN A 233 -15.59 2.63 -5.36
CA ASN A 233 -14.21 2.38 -5.83
C ASN A 233 -13.49 1.29 -5.00
N GLY A 234 -14.14 0.13 -4.85
CA GLY A 234 -13.65 -0.99 -4.05
C GLY A 234 -12.36 -1.66 -4.55
N SER A 235 -11.96 -1.40 -5.79
CA SER A 235 -10.72 -1.95 -6.35
C SER A 235 -9.50 -1.03 -6.23
N GLY A 236 -9.68 0.21 -5.77
CA GLY A 236 -8.57 1.15 -5.56
C GLY A 236 -7.81 0.86 -4.26
N GLY A 237 -6.65 1.49 -4.06
CA GLY A 237 -5.78 1.24 -2.90
C GLY A 237 -6.48 1.33 -1.54
N VAL A 238 -7.31 2.34 -1.31
CA VAL A 238 -8.08 2.45 -0.05
C VAL A 238 -9.29 1.51 -0.06
N GLY A 239 -10.09 1.52 -1.14
CA GLY A 239 -11.32 0.74 -1.22
C GLY A 239 -11.11 -0.77 -1.02
N SER A 240 -10.01 -1.31 -1.56
CA SER A 240 -9.67 -2.73 -1.37
C SER A 240 -9.39 -3.09 0.08
N LEU A 241 -8.90 -2.14 0.88
CA LEU A 241 -8.63 -2.32 2.30
C LEU A 241 -9.88 -2.05 3.13
N VAL A 242 -10.76 -1.12 2.73
CA VAL A 242 -12.07 -0.93 3.38
C VAL A 242 -12.90 -2.22 3.34
N ILE A 243 -12.97 -2.90 2.19
CA ILE A 243 -13.69 -4.18 2.05
C ILE A 243 -13.18 -5.20 3.06
N GLN A 244 -11.85 -5.41 3.08
CA GLN A 244 -11.20 -6.40 3.93
C GLN A 244 -11.35 -6.06 5.42
N LEU A 245 -11.10 -4.81 5.82
CA LEU A 245 -11.23 -4.39 7.21
C LEU A 245 -12.68 -4.48 7.68
N ALA A 246 -13.64 -4.03 6.87
CA ALA A 246 -15.05 -4.13 7.21
C ALA A 246 -15.46 -5.58 7.48
N LYS A 247 -15.05 -6.52 6.63
CA LYS A 247 -15.40 -7.94 6.77
C LYS A 247 -14.63 -8.64 7.89
N GLN A 248 -13.31 -8.48 7.93
CA GLN A 248 -12.40 -9.33 8.72
C GLN A 248 -12.06 -8.75 10.09
N VAL A 249 -12.18 -7.42 10.27
CA VAL A 249 -11.80 -6.72 11.50
C VAL A 249 -13.03 -6.16 12.20
N PHE A 250 -13.95 -5.56 11.47
CA PHE A 250 -15.13 -4.91 12.04
C PHE A 250 -16.39 -5.79 12.06
N GLY A 251 -16.37 -6.97 11.44
CA GLY A 251 -17.48 -7.93 11.50
C GLY A 251 -18.73 -7.49 10.75
N ALA A 252 -18.56 -6.86 9.58
CA ALA A 252 -19.67 -6.48 8.71
C ALA A 252 -20.60 -7.67 8.41
N SER A 253 -21.91 -7.45 8.55
CA SER A 253 -22.90 -8.46 8.12
C SER A 253 -22.96 -8.57 6.61
N LYS A 254 -22.76 -7.44 5.91
CA LYS A 254 -22.75 -7.36 4.45
C LYS A 254 -21.80 -6.26 3.95
N VAL A 255 -20.99 -6.60 2.96
CA VAL A 255 -20.11 -5.66 2.25
C VAL A 255 -20.51 -5.63 0.78
N ALA A 256 -21.00 -4.49 0.30
CA ALA A 256 -21.16 -4.21 -1.11
C ALA A 256 -20.00 -3.32 -1.59
N ALA A 257 -19.58 -3.46 -2.83
CA ALA A 257 -18.53 -2.61 -3.39
C ALA A 257 -18.70 -2.40 -4.90
N THR A 258 -18.33 -1.22 -5.39
CA THR A 258 -18.39 -0.88 -6.81
C THR A 258 -17.03 -0.98 -7.49
N SER A 259 -17.01 -1.51 -8.72
CA SER A 259 -15.88 -1.39 -9.65
C SER A 259 -16.36 -1.64 -11.09
N SER A 260 -15.47 -1.56 -12.06
CA SER A 260 -15.76 -1.91 -13.47
C SER A 260 -15.79 -3.43 -13.65
N THR A 261 -16.49 -3.92 -14.68
CA THR A 261 -16.69 -5.35 -14.99
C THR A 261 -15.47 -6.25 -14.74
N GLY A 262 -14.29 -5.87 -15.24
CA GLY A 262 -13.09 -6.70 -15.15
C GLY A 262 -12.49 -6.87 -13.75
N LYS A 263 -13.01 -6.16 -12.74
CA LYS A 263 -12.50 -6.15 -11.36
C LYS A 263 -13.49 -6.70 -10.33
N LEU A 264 -14.65 -7.20 -10.74
CA LEU A 264 -15.69 -7.66 -9.80
C LEU A 264 -15.27 -8.90 -9.01
N GLU A 265 -14.59 -9.86 -9.64
CA GLU A 265 -14.09 -11.06 -8.95
C GLU A 265 -13.02 -10.71 -7.90
N LEU A 266 -12.22 -9.66 -8.15
CA LEU A 266 -11.32 -9.14 -7.14
C LEU A 266 -12.11 -8.68 -5.91
N LEU A 267 -13.18 -7.87 -6.08
CA LEU A 267 -13.98 -7.41 -4.93
C LEU A 267 -14.52 -8.57 -4.09
N LYS A 268 -15.05 -9.60 -4.74
CA LYS A 268 -15.54 -10.81 -4.07
C LYS A 268 -14.42 -11.53 -3.31
N SER A 269 -13.25 -11.70 -3.93
CA SER A 269 -12.10 -12.33 -3.29
C SER A 269 -11.58 -11.57 -2.07
N LEU A 270 -11.82 -10.26 -2.00
CA LEU A 270 -11.47 -9.40 -0.86
C LEU A 270 -12.52 -9.44 0.27
N GLY A 271 -13.68 -10.04 0.02
CA GLY A 271 -14.76 -10.18 1.01
C GLY A 271 -16.03 -9.38 0.73
N ALA A 272 -16.19 -8.81 -0.48
CA ALA A 272 -17.46 -8.23 -0.88
C ALA A 272 -18.51 -9.33 -1.12
N ASP A 273 -19.63 -9.24 -0.40
CA ASP A 273 -20.80 -10.08 -0.58
C ASP A 273 -21.59 -9.69 -1.84
N LEU A 274 -21.52 -8.41 -2.24
CA LEU A 274 -22.14 -7.87 -3.44
C LEU A 274 -21.15 -7.01 -4.23
N ALA A 275 -20.74 -7.46 -5.42
CA ALA A 275 -19.90 -6.69 -6.34
C ALA A 275 -20.75 -6.03 -7.43
N ILE A 276 -20.77 -4.70 -7.46
CA ILE A 276 -21.63 -3.88 -8.33
C ILE A 276 -20.81 -3.33 -9.49
N ASP A 277 -21.28 -3.55 -10.72
CA ASP A 277 -20.66 -3.01 -11.92
C ASP A 277 -21.20 -1.62 -12.24
N TYR A 278 -20.46 -0.57 -11.84
CA TYR A 278 -20.93 0.82 -12.05
C TYR A 278 -21.09 1.20 -13.52
N THR A 279 -20.58 0.38 -14.46
CA THR A 279 -20.72 0.61 -15.90
C THR A 279 -22.05 0.11 -16.47
N LYS A 280 -22.80 -0.67 -15.68
CA LYS A 280 -24.06 -1.33 -16.11
C LYS A 280 -25.26 -0.89 -15.28
N GLU A 281 -25.03 -0.56 -14.01
CA GLU A 281 -26.08 -0.16 -13.08
C GLU A 281 -25.59 0.94 -12.14
N ASN A 282 -26.55 1.70 -11.62
CA ASN A 282 -26.31 2.77 -10.65
C ASN A 282 -26.55 2.21 -9.25
N PHE A 283 -25.53 2.26 -8.38
CA PHE A 283 -25.63 1.74 -7.02
C PHE A 283 -26.70 2.45 -6.19
N GLU A 284 -26.96 3.74 -6.47
CA GLU A 284 -27.93 4.54 -5.73
C GLU A 284 -29.39 4.20 -6.06
N ASP A 285 -29.62 3.61 -7.24
CA ASP A 285 -30.95 3.21 -7.72
C ASP A 285 -31.35 1.84 -7.18
N LEU A 286 -30.42 1.11 -6.54
CA LEU A 286 -30.72 -0.14 -5.86
C LEU A 286 -31.67 0.11 -4.68
N PRO A 287 -32.66 -0.78 -4.47
CA PRO A 287 -33.57 -0.68 -3.33
C PRO A 287 -32.84 -0.93 -2.00
N GLU A 288 -31.72 -1.65 -2.04
CA GLU A 288 -30.88 -1.89 -0.88
C GLU A 288 -30.15 -0.62 -0.45
N LYS A 289 -30.22 -0.33 0.85
CA LYS A 289 -29.52 0.78 1.51
C LYS A 289 -28.60 0.26 2.60
N PHE A 290 -27.52 0.97 2.87
CA PHE A 290 -26.43 0.52 3.74
C PHE A 290 -26.33 1.38 5.00
N ASP A 291 -25.86 0.80 6.11
CA ASP A 291 -25.63 1.55 7.36
C ASP A 291 -24.49 2.57 7.19
N VAL A 292 -23.49 2.22 6.36
CA VAL A 292 -22.39 3.11 5.98
C VAL A 292 -22.19 3.09 4.46
N VAL A 293 -21.94 4.27 3.86
CA VAL A 293 -21.39 4.39 2.51
C VAL A 293 -20.01 5.03 2.59
N PHE A 294 -19.00 4.31 2.12
CA PHE A 294 -17.61 4.76 2.09
C PHE A 294 -17.25 5.17 0.66
N ASP A 295 -17.15 6.47 0.44
CA ASP A 295 -16.85 7.08 -0.86
C ASP A 295 -15.35 7.35 -1.04
N ALA A 296 -14.67 6.45 -1.75
CA ALA A 296 -13.27 6.58 -2.15
C ALA A 296 -13.09 7.07 -3.60
N ILE A 297 -14.08 7.77 -4.17
CA ILE A 297 -14.02 8.32 -5.55
C ILE A 297 -14.46 9.78 -5.67
N GLY A 298 -15.31 10.27 -4.75
CA GLY A 298 -15.82 11.64 -4.72
C GLY A 298 -17.18 11.84 -5.36
N GLN A 299 -18.09 10.89 -5.13
CA GLN A 299 -19.49 10.88 -5.59
C GLN A 299 -20.47 10.98 -4.40
N CYS A 300 -20.17 11.88 -3.46
CA CYS A 300 -20.90 12.00 -2.19
C CYS A 300 -22.40 12.30 -2.40
N ASP A 301 -22.75 13.06 -3.43
CA ASP A 301 -24.13 13.37 -3.85
C ASP A 301 -24.95 12.14 -4.24
N ARG A 302 -24.29 11.12 -4.79
CA ARG A 302 -24.88 9.80 -5.07
C ARG A 302 -24.81 8.89 -3.86
N ALA A 303 -23.72 8.93 -3.10
CA ALA A 303 -23.51 8.14 -1.89
C ALA A 303 -24.62 8.35 -0.84
N VAL A 304 -25.05 9.60 -0.62
CA VAL A 304 -26.13 9.93 0.33
C VAL A 304 -27.50 9.34 -0.05
N LYS A 305 -27.69 8.89 -1.29
CA LYS A 305 -28.92 8.21 -1.73
C LYS A 305 -28.89 6.71 -1.47
N ALA A 306 -27.73 6.14 -1.15
CA ALA A 306 -27.53 4.72 -0.88
C ALA A 306 -27.41 4.38 0.63
N VAL A 307 -27.42 5.40 1.49
CA VAL A 307 -27.36 5.23 2.94
C VAL A 307 -28.76 5.07 3.55
N LYS A 308 -28.89 4.28 4.61
CA LYS A 308 -30.11 4.21 5.43
C LYS A 308 -30.33 5.51 6.20
N GLU A 309 -31.57 5.76 6.61
CA GLU A 309 -31.87 6.78 7.59
C GLU A 309 -31.08 6.53 8.89
N GLY A 310 -30.43 7.57 9.43
CA GLY A 310 -29.53 7.46 10.58
C GLY A 310 -28.17 6.81 10.30
N GLY A 311 -27.90 6.41 9.05
CA GLY A 311 -26.59 5.90 8.63
C GLY A 311 -25.56 7.00 8.38
N SER A 312 -24.36 6.60 7.94
CA SER A 312 -23.22 7.51 7.77
C SER A 312 -22.63 7.46 6.36
N VAL A 313 -22.21 8.61 5.84
CA VAL A 313 -21.48 8.71 4.57
C VAL A 313 -20.13 9.39 4.81
N VAL A 314 -19.05 8.72 4.45
CA VAL A 314 -17.69 9.27 4.54
C VAL A 314 -17.10 9.40 3.14
N ALA A 315 -16.61 10.59 2.79
CA ALA A 315 -16.05 10.89 1.47
C ALA A 315 -14.59 11.36 1.56
N LEU A 316 -13.68 10.62 0.94
CA LEU A 316 -12.24 10.94 0.95
C LEU A 316 -11.86 12.09 0.00
N THR A 317 -12.67 12.34 -1.03
CA THR A 317 -12.40 13.36 -2.03
C THR A 317 -13.68 13.90 -2.66
N GLY A 318 -13.60 14.94 -3.52
CA GLY A 318 -14.76 15.58 -4.14
C GLY A 318 -15.45 16.66 -3.30
N ALA A 319 -16.70 16.99 -3.61
CA ALA A 319 -17.55 17.79 -2.73
C ALA A 319 -18.24 16.87 -1.70
N VAL A 320 -18.61 17.42 -0.54
CA VAL A 320 -19.34 16.69 0.50
C VAL A 320 -20.78 17.17 0.51
N THR A 321 -21.72 16.23 0.35
CA THR A 321 -23.16 16.49 0.44
C THR A 321 -23.65 16.04 1.80
N PRO A 322 -24.32 16.89 2.61
CA PRO A 322 -24.93 16.45 3.87
C PRO A 322 -25.91 15.28 3.64
N PRO A 323 -25.97 14.28 4.54
CA PRO A 323 -25.31 14.22 5.86
C PRO A 323 -23.86 13.70 5.83
N GLY A 324 -23.24 13.57 4.65
CA GLY A 324 -21.87 13.10 4.54
C GLY A 324 -20.83 14.02 5.18
N PHE A 325 -19.66 13.46 5.48
CA PHE A 325 -18.50 14.19 6.01
C PHE A 325 -17.20 13.76 5.32
N ARG A 326 -16.13 14.54 5.55
CA ARG A 326 -14.76 14.22 5.12
C ARG A 326 -13.82 14.28 6.31
N PHE A 327 -12.75 13.51 6.24
CA PHE A 327 -11.58 13.64 7.08
C PHE A 327 -10.29 13.51 6.25
N VAL A 328 -9.17 13.88 6.84
CA VAL A 328 -7.83 13.52 6.38
C VAL A 328 -7.23 12.62 7.46
N VAL A 329 -6.68 11.48 7.05
CA VAL A 329 -6.09 10.52 7.98
C VAL A 329 -5.00 11.16 8.84
N THR A 330 -4.97 10.83 10.12
CA THR A 330 -3.82 11.13 10.99
C THR A 330 -2.97 9.88 11.09
N SER A 331 -1.75 9.91 10.55
CA SER A 331 -0.92 8.71 10.51
C SER A 331 -0.41 8.32 11.89
N LYS A 332 -0.48 7.02 12.19
CA LYS A 332 -0.12 6.44 13.49
C LYS A 332 0.39 5.01 13.30
N GLY A 333 1.65 4.78 13.64
CA GLY A 333 2.24 3.43 13.65
C GLY A 333 1.48 2.46 14.54
N GLU A 334 0.78 2.93 15.59
CA GLU A 334 -0.08 2.10 16.42
C GLU A 334 -1.22 1.41 15.65
N VAL A 335 -1.78 2.05 14.62
CA VAL A 335 -2.82 1.43 13.79
C VAL A 335 -2.24 0.25 13.03
N LEU A 336 -1.03 0.41 12.49
CA LEU A 336 -0.29 -0.67 11.83
C LEU A 336 0.04 -1.82 12.79
N LYS A 337 0.57 -1.51 13.99
CA LYS A 337 0.81 -2.50 15.06
C LYS A 337 -0.45 -3.30 15.40
N LYS A 338 -1.60 -2.62 15.51
CA LYS A 338 -2.90 -3.27 15.76
C LYS A 338 -3.30 -4.22 14.63
N LEU A 339 -3.04 -3.83 13.38
CA LEU A 339 -3.45 -4.59 12.19
C LEU A 339 -2.46 -5.69 11.78
N ASN A 340 -1.22 -5.69 12.29
CA ASN A 340 -0.20 -6.68 11.96
C ASN A 340 -0.67 -8.13 12.13
N SER A 341 -1.40 -8.46 13.20
CA SER A 341 -1.92 -9.83 13.39
C SER A 341 -2.88 -10.29 12.26
N TYR A 342 -3.62 -9.37 11.66
CA TYR A 342 -4.51 -9.66 10.52
C TYR A 342 -3.72 -9.79 9.20
N LEU A 343 -2.63 -9.05 9.07
CA LEU A 343 -1.69 -9.13 7.94
C LEU A 343 -0.88 -10.44 8.00
N GLU A 344 -0.39 -10.82 9.18
CA GLU A 344 0.39 -12.04 9.42
C GLU A 344 -0.44 -13.31 9.22
N SER A 345 -1.70 -13.30 9.67
CA SER A 345 -2.63 -14.40 9.43
C SER A 345 -3.16 -14.45 7.98
N GLY A 346 -2.90 -13.42 7.18
CA GLY A 346 -3.39 -13.30 5.81
C GLY A 346 -4.90 -13.05 5.70
N LYS A 347 -5.59 -12.67 6.80
CA LYS A 347 -7.00 -12.26 6.77
C LYS A 347 -7.17 -10.94 6.04
N VAL A 348 -6.24 -10.02 6.24
CA VAL A 348 -6.11 -8.79 5.45
C VAL A 348 -4.85 -8.93 4.62
N LYS A 349 -4.93 -8.62 3.32
CA LYS A 349 -3.84 -8.78 2.37
C LYS A 349 -3.54 -7.47 1.64
N PRO A 350 -2.27 -7.19 1.35
CA PRO A 350 -1.89 -6.11 0.45
C PRO A 350 -2.41 -6.43 -0.97
N VAL A 351 -2.81 -5.38 -1.68
CA VAL A 351 -3.21 -5.47 -3.10
C VAL A 351 -2.28 -4.56 -3.89
N VAL A 352 -1.25 -5.15 -4.51
CA VAL A 352 -0.31 -4.44 -5.38
C VAL A 352 -0.86 -4.47 -6.80
N ASP A 353 -0.75 -3.34 -7.51
CA ASP A 353 -1.19 -3.25 -8.89
C ASP A 353 -0.37 -4.19 -9.79
N PRO A 354 -1.00 -4.92 -10.73
CA PRO A 354 -0.29 -5.84 -11.63
C PRO A 354 0.76 -5.20 -12.54
N ARG A 355 0.74 -3.87 -12.71
CA ARG A 355 1.78 -3.14 -13.45
C ARG A 355 3.04 -2.88 -12.63
N GLY A 356 2.97 -3.06 -11.31
CA GLY A 356 4.09 -2.89 -10.40
C GLY A 356 4.68 -4.22 -9.91
N PRO A 357 5.76 -4.16 -9.11
CA PRO A 357 6.44 -2.94 -8.71
C PRO A 357 7.17 -2.27 -9.89
N PHE A 358 7.15 -0.94 -9.92
CA PHE A 358 7.92 -0.15 -10.88
C PHE A 358 9.36 -0.01 -10.37
N PRO A 359 10.39 -0.12 -11.23
CA PRO A 359 11.76 0.15 -10.82
C PRO A 359 11.93 1.63 -10.45
N PHE A 360 12.91 1.92 -9.57
CA PHE A 360 13.19 3.30 -9.13
C PHE A 360 13.49 4.27 -10.28
N THR A 361 13.96 3.78 -11.43
CA THR A 361 14.20 4.59 -12.63
C THR A 361 12.93 5.02 -13.37
N GLN A 362 11.75 4.49 -13.00
CA GLN A 362 10.45 4.72 -13.65
C GLN A 362 9.41 5.35 -12.70
N VAL A 363 9.87 6.15 -11.73
CA VAL A 363 8.95 6.83 -10.79
C VAL A 363 8.03 7.80 -11.52
N ASP A 364 8.53 8.51 -12.53
CA ASP A 364 7.75 9.38 -13.42
C ASP A 364 6.63 8.62 -14.18
N GLU A 365 6.93 7.44 -14.71
CA GLU A 365 5.92 6.56 -15.33
C GLU A 365 4.88 6.11 -14.30
N ALA A 366 5.31 5.76 -13.07
CA ALA A 366 4.42 5.39 -11.99
C ALA A 366 3.49 6.55 -11.55
N PHE A 367 4.01 7.78 -11.50
CA PHE A 367 3.21 9.00 -11.27
C PHE A 367 2.19 9.21 -12.39
N SER A 368 2.63 9.09 -13.64
CA SER A 368 1.73 9.19 -14.80
C SER A 368 0.62 8.14 -14.73
N TYR A 369 0.95 6.92 -14.29
CA TYR A 369 -0.03 5.84 -14.16
C TYR A 369 -1.04 6.09 -13.03
N ILE A 370 -0.61 6.46 -11.83
CA ILE A 370 -1.54 6.70 -10.71
C ILE A 370 -2.51 7.86 -11.01
N GLU A 371 -2.07 8.86 -11.77
CA GLU A 371 -2.89 10.00 -12.21
C GLU A 371 -4.00 9.61 -13.22
N THR A 372 -3.93 8.41 -13.82
CA THR A 372 -5.04 7.88 -14.64
C THR A 372 -6.25 7.43 -13.82
N ASN A 373 -6.10 7.28 -12.49
CA ASN A 373 -7.10 6.71 -11.59
C ASN A 373 -7.55 5.28 -11.96
N ARG A 374 -6.71 4.52 -12.68
CA ARG A 374 -7.03 3.15 -13.13
C ARG A 374 -6.39 2.04 -12.30
N ALA A 375 -5.53 2.38 -11.35
CA ALA A 375 -4.83 1.41 -10.50
C ALA A 375 -5.81 0.44 -9.82
N THR A 376 -5.42 -0.82 -9.75
CA THR A 376 -6.03 -1.88 -8.96
C THR A 376 -5.16 -2.09 -7.72
N GLY A 377 -5.59 -1.60 -6.57
CA GLY A 377 -4.75 -1.57 -5.38
C GLY A 377 -3.69 -0.47 -5.45
N LYS A 378 -2.42 -0.84 -5.24
CA LYS A 378 -1.33 0.09 -4.90
C LYS A 378 -0.22 0.08 -5.94
N VAL A 379 0.20 1.29 -6.34
CA VAL A 379 1.36 1.52 -7.20
C VAL A 379 2.60 1.58 -6.32
N VAL A 380 3.51 0.61 -6.49
CA VAL A 380 4.69 0.43 -5.64
C VAL A 380 5.97 0.64 -6.46
N ILE A 381 6.98 1.24 -5.84
CA ILE A 381 8.32 1.43 -6.39
C ILE A 381 9.30 0.49 -5.67
N HIS A 382 9.91 -0.43 -6.41
CA HIS A 382 10.90 -1.38 -5.89
C HIS A 382 11.68 -2.04 -7.05
N PRO A 383 12.98 -2.33 -6.90
CA PRO A 383 13.85 -1.95 -5.78
C PRO A 383 14.24 -0.46 -5.81
N ILE A 384 14.39 0.12 -4.62
CA ILE A 384 15.05 1.41 -4.40
C ILE A 384 16.53 1.11 -4.09
N PRO A 385 17.50 1.79 -4.76
CA PRO A 385 18.90 1.38 -4.76
C PRO A 385 19.67 1.56 -3.43
#